data_AF-A0A7V3CCT6-F1
#
_entry.id   AF-A0A7V3CCT6-F1
#
_cell.length_a   1.000
_cell.length_b   1.000
_cell.length_c   1.000
_cell.angle_alpha   90.00
_cell.angle_beta   90.00
_cell.angle_gamma   90.00
#
_symmetry.space_group_name_H-M   'P 1'
#
loop_
_entity.id
_entity.type
_entity.pdbx_description
1 polymer ?
#
loop_
_entity_poly.entity_id
_entity_poly.type
_entity_poly.pdbx_seq_one_letter_code
_entity_poly.pdbx_strand_id
1 'polypeptide(L)' 'MSSADDCTLPKSVRLREEKIFRELLASKRKISTPFFSIRYKSNFLADARLGIVPPKKKSAA' A
#
# COMPACT_ATOMS: atom_id res chain seq x y z
N MET A 1 -13.27 24.36 -19.42
CA MET A 1 -13.51 22.91 -19.25
C MET A 1 -12.33 22.36 -18.48
N SER A 2 -12.47 22.09 -17.18
CA SER A 2 -11.38 21.47 -16.41
C SER A 2 -11.24 20.02 -16.84
N SER A 3 -10.08 19.71 -17.44
CA SER A 3 -9.57 18.35 -17.55
C SER A 3 -9.73 17.69 -16.19
N ALA A 4 -10.38 16.54 -16.12
CA ALA A 4 -10.32 15.74 -14.91
C ALA A 4 -8.84 15.42 -14.70
N ASP A 5 -8.20 16.12 -13.76
CA ASP A 5 -6.86 15.79 -13.32
C ASP A 5 -6.90 14.30 -12.99
N ASP A 6 -6.08 13.54 -13.71
CA ASP A 6 -6.03 12.10 -13.63
C ASP A 6 -5.55 11.77 -12.20
N CYS A 7 -6.50 11.59 -11.26
CA CYS A 7 -6.27 11.33 -9.83
C CYS A 7 -5.60 9.96 -9.56
N THR A 8 -4.92 9.45 -10.57
CA THR A 8 -4.30 8.15 -10.67
C THR A 8 -2.86 8.27 -10.15
N LEU A 9 -2.57 7.60 -9.02
CA LEU A 9 -1.21 7.61 -8.44
C LEU A 9 -0.14 7.25 -9.49
N PRO A 10 0.95 8.02 -9.62
CA PRO A 10 2.03 7.74 -10.59
C PRO A 10 2.60 6.34 -10.41
N LYS A 11 2.99 5.70 -11.52
CA LYS A 11 3.50 4.31 -11.50
C LYS A 11 4.73 4.15 -10.60
N SER A 12 5.58 5.19 -10.49
CA SER A 12 6.80 5.22 -9.67
C SER A 12 6.52 5.14 -8.16
N VAL A 13 5.39 5.68 -7.71
CA VAL A 13 4.98 5.73 -6.30
C VAL A 13 4.22 4.47 -5.90
N ARG A 14 3.81 3.62 -6.84
CA ARG A 14 3.13 2.36 -6.53
C ARG A 14 4.14 1.28 -6.17
N LEU A 15 3.95 0.65 -5.03
CA LEU A 15 4.63 -0.59 -4.70
C LEU A 15 4.08 -1.70 -5.59
N ARG A 16 4.95 -2.39 -6.34
CA ARG A 16 4.57 -3.45 -7.29
C ARG A 16 5.30 -4.77 -7.01
N GLU A 17 6.38 -4.71 -6.25
CA GLU A 17 7.21 -5.85 -5.94
C GLU A 17 6.51 -6.74 -4.92
N GLU A 18 6.00 -7.89 -5.39
CA GLU A 18 5.31 -8.86 -4.55
C GLU A 18 6.16 -9.30 -3.35
N LYS A 19 7.47 -9.47 -3.55
CA LYS A 19 8.42 -9.78 -2.49
C LYS A 19 8.36 -8.76 -1.34
N ILE A 20 8.33 -7.45 -1.67
CA ILE A 20 8.26 -6.39 -0.65
C ILE A 20 6.90 -6.41 0.05
N PHE A 21 5.81 -6.67 -0.66
CA PHE A 21 4.49 -6.85 -0.04
C PHE A 21 4.49 -7.99 0.97
N ARG A 22 5.03 -9.16 0.61
CA ARG A 22 5.11 -10.32 1.51
C ARG A 22 5.97 -9.99 2.74
N GLU A 23 7.10 -9.32 2.56
CA GLU A 23 7.94 -8.84 3.67
C GLU A 23 7.20 -7.88 4.60
N LEU A 24 6.48 -6.89 4.05
CA LEU A 24 5.68 -5.94 4.84
C LEU A 24 4.55 -6.65 5.59
N LEU A 25 3.85 -7.60 4.95
CA LEU A 25 2.80 -8.41 5.58
C LEU A 25 3.32 -9.36 6.67
N ALA A 26 4.58 -9.76 6.60
CA ALA A 26 5.25 -10.52 7.67
C ALA A 26 5.79 -9.60 8.80
N SER A 27 5.98 -8.31 8.53
CA SER A 27 6.55 -7.36 9.50
C SER A 27 5.65 -7.14 10.72
N LYS A 28 6.27 -7.16 11.92
CA LYS A 28 5.62 -6.77 13.18
C LYS A 28 5.48 -5.24 13.34
N ARG A 29 6.24 -4.46 12.56
CA ARG A 29 6.17 -2.99 12.59
C ARG A 29 4.93 -2.52 11.86
N LYS A 30 3.91 -2.13 12.61
CA LYS A 30 2.65 -1.59 12.10
C LYS A 30 2.10 -0.50 13.01
N ILE A 31 1.37 0.43 12.41
CA ILE A 31 0.49 1.36 13.11
C ILE A 31 -0.93 0.92 12.77
N SER A 32 -1.78 0.74 13.79
CA SER A 32 -3.16 0.26 13.59
C SER A 32 -4.14 1.27 14.13
N THR A 33 -5.18 1.54 13.35
CA THR A 33 -6.39 2.24 13.78
C THR A 33 -7.58 1.26 13.69
N PRO A 34 -8.78 1.63 14.16
CA PRO A 34 -9.98 0.81 13.98
C PRO A 34 -10.36 0.58 12.50
N PHE A 35 -9.93 1.46 11.60
CA PHE A 35 -10.33 1.44 10.19
C PHE A 35 -9.28 0.84 9.26
N PHE A 36 -7.99 1.02 9.57
CA PHE A 36 -6.90 0.54 8.72
C PHE A 36 -5.64 0.23 9.53
N SER A 37 -4.70 -0.47 8.90
CA SER A 37 -3.36 -0.64 9.44
C SER A 37 -2.32 -0.28 8.39
N ILE A 38 -1.29 0.45 8.81
CA ILE A 38 -0.15 0.82 7.98
C ILE A 38 1.03 -0.04 8.40
N ARG A 39 1.65 -0.70 7.44
CA ARG A 39 2.93 -1.38 7.61
C ARG A 39 3.96 -0.67 6.77
N TYR A 40 5.14 -0.48 7.33
CA TYR A 40 6.20 0.29 6.68
C TYR A 40 7.57 -0.34 6.95
N LYS A 41 8.50 -0.05 6.05
CA LYS A 41 9.90 -0.45 6.13
C LYS A 41 10.71 0.70 5.54
N SER A 42 11.79 1.09 6.23
CA SER A 42 12.73 2.04 5.64
C SER A 42 13.39 1.39 4.43
N ASN A 43 13.43 2.12 3.32
CA ASN A 43 14.13 1.68 2.12
C ASN A 43 15.09 2.80 1.69
N PHE A 44 16.21 2.44 1.07
CA PHE A 44 17.18 3.40 0.53
C PHE A 44 16.73 4.02 -0.80
N LEU A 45 15.44 3.92 -1.14
CA LEU A 45 14.89 4.53 -2.34
C LEU A 45 14.69 6.02 -2.09
N ALA A 46 14.94 6.82 -3.12
CA ALA A 46 14.71 8.26 -3.08
C ALA A 46 13.22 8.62 -2.83
N ASP A 47 12.31 7.77 -3.31
CA ASP A 47 10.87 8.00 -3.24
C ASP A 47 10.16 6.94 -2.39
N ALA A 48 9.19 7.41 -1.58
CA ALA A 48 8.27 6.53 -0.88
C ALA A 48 7.34 5.79 -1.86
N ARG A 49 7.14 4.50 -1.63
CA ARG A 49 6.21 3.66 -2.41
C ARG A 49 5.06 3.16 -1.55
N LEU A 50 3.86 3.15 -2.13
CA LEU A 50 2.61 2.82 -1.45
C LEU A 50 1.91 1.63 -2.13
N GLY A 51 1.34 0.77 -1.30
CA GLY A 51 0.54 -0.36 -1.74
C GLY A 51 -0.70 -0.49 -0.86
N ILE A 52 -1.86 -0.73 -1.47
CA ILE A 52 -3.14 -0.88 -0.76
C ILE A 52 -3.55 -2.34 -0.83
N VAL A 53 -3.79 -2.94 0.33
CA VAL A 53 -4.31 -4.31 0.44
C VAL A 53 -5.73 -4.22 1.00
N PRO A 54 -6.77 -4.43 0.17
CA PRO A 54 -8.14 -4.46 0.65
C PRO A 54 -8.35 -5.69 1.56
N PRO A 55 -9.31 -5.63 2.51
CA PRO A 55 -9.67 -6.80 3.28
C PRO A 55 -10.13 -7.90 2.31
N LYS A 56 -9.72 -9.15 2.57
CA LYS A 56 -10.33 -10.28 1.88
C LYS A 56 -11.82 -10.23 2.19
N LYS A 57 -12.66 -10.13 1.16
CA LYS A 57 -14.11 -10.30 1.32
C LYS A 57 -14.31 -11.60 2.10
N LYS A 58 -14.99 -11.54 3.25
CA LYS A 58 -15.50 -12.76 3.87
C LYS A 58 -16.44 -13.35 2.82
N SER A 59 -16.07 -14.46 2.21
CA SER A 59 -17.06 -15.27 1.50
C SER A 59 -18.14 -15.54 2.54
N ALA A 60 -19.38 -15.15 2.26
CA ALA A 60 -20.50 -15.70 3.01
C ALA A 60 -20.36 -17.23 2.85
N ALA A 61 -20.29 -17.92 4.00
CA ALA A 61 -20.29 -19.37 4.03
C ALA A 61 -21.67 -19.89 3.62
#